data_AF-A0A3M6FPS2-F1
#
_entry.id   AF-A0A3M6FPS2-F1
#
_cell.length_a   1.000
_cell.length_b   1.000
_cell.length_c   1.000
_cell.angle_alpha   90.00
_cell.angle_beta   90.00
_cell.angle_gamma   90.00
#
_symmetry.space_group_name_H-M   'P 1'
#
loop_
_entity.id
_entity.type
_entity.pdbx_description
1 polymer ?
#
loop_
_entity_poly.entity_id
_entity_poly.type
_entity_poly.pdbx_seq_one_letter_code
_entity_poly.pdbx_strand_id
1 'polypeptide(L)'
;MLGAALIIVFANGQTWVGNALSSRVTVLIGMISYSAYLWHQPVFAFARQRSLIEPGLPLMLALTVLSLLLAWLSWRFVEQPFRKAGAFNRRQIFASAGGASTLFVALGLVGYLNNGFSQRFAVDPAMHQAFVDPQIRERCDRNLDSQGWNVDFCLFGLADSNVVPEMALFGDSHSEALLSTFDAAARDQGRTVAHIGLGGCLPLLGVDIAKGNYPAGVCEALANREFEYVKQRQIKKVVLVARWTLYTDGDYGERKMSKYFLTSRSHPEKNRETSRAVFRQALETTIKAYRDIGTEVFIVAQVPQQLINPESLYYRLACDAWDSDAQKLQWVSELSVPVEKHALLQRFTRELFLHASQAKQIRLITLDEAFCKDKQCLIGDMNSYYKDFNHLNVKGAGLLAGQISHILDQ
;
A
#
# COMPACT_ATOMS: atom_id res chain seq x y z
N MET A 1 14.25 39.76 -0.12
CA MET A 1 15.55 40.47 -0.12
C MET A 1 15.47 41.90 0.41
N LEU A 2 14.43 42.69 0.08
CA LEU A 2 14.23 44.04 0.64
C LEU A 2 14.29 44.10 2.18
N GLY A 3 13.63 43.18 2.90
CA GLY A 3 13.67 43.16 4.37
C GLY A 3 15.08 42.99 4.95
N ALA A 4 15.90 42.10 4.39
CA ALA A 4 17.28 41.92 4.82
C ALA A 4 18.15 43.15 4.51
N ALA A 5 17.95 43.78 3.34
CA ALA A 5 18.63 45.02 2.98
C ALA A 5 18.28 46.17 3.94
N LEU A 6 17.00 46.32 4.29
CA LEU A 6 16.54 47.32 5.25
C LEU A 6 17.15 47.08 6.65
N ILE A 7 17.23 45.83 7.11
CA ILE A 7 17.87 45.50 8.39
C ILE A 7 19.37 45.84 8.35
N ILE A 8 20.09 45.47 7.29
CA ILE A 8 21.53 45.75 7.18
C ILE A 8 21.81 47.26 7.16
N VAL A 9 20.97 48.04 6.47
CA VAL A 9 21.15 49.49 6.33
C VAL A 9 20.75 50.26 7.59
N PHE A 10 19.66 49.86 8.27
CA PHE A 10 19.06 50.66 9.34
C PHE A 10 19.28 50.10 10.77
N ALA A 11 19.66 48.82 10.94
CA ALA A 11 19.91 48.23 12.26
C ALA A 11 21.33 48.54 12.76
N ASN A 12 21.65 49.83 12.93
CA ASN A 12 22.87 50.26 13.60
C ASN A 12 22.75 50.10 15.14
N GLY A 13 23.87 50.04 15.86
CA GLY A 13 23.93 49.81 17.31
C GLY A 13 23.29 50.90 18.19
N GLN A 14 22.71 51.94 17.60
CA GLN A 14 21.95 52.97 18.31
C GLN A 14 20.45 52.65 18.35
N THR A 15 20.00 51.67 17.57
CA THR A 15 18.60 51.24 17.52
C THR A 15 18.37 50.03 18.43
N TRP A 16 17.18 49.92 19.01
CA TRP A 16 16.76 48.74 19.78
C TRP A 16 16.88 47.43 18.98
N VAL A 17 16.57 47.46 17.68
CA VAL A 17 16.70 46.33 16.74
C VAL A 17 18.16 45.98 16.52
N GLY A 18 19.03 46.97 16.28
CA GLY A 18 20.47 46.75 16.16
C GLY A 18 21.07 46.13 17.43
N ASN A 19 20.64 46.59 18.61
CA ASN A 19 21.08 46.03 19.89
C ASN A 19 20.57 44.60 20.12
N ALA A 20 19.32 44.30 19.77
CA ALA A 20 18.76 42.95 19.86
C ALA A 20 19.45 41.96 18.90
N LEU A 21 19.74 42.41 17.67
CA LEU A 21 20.42 41.59 16.65
C LEU A 21 21.91 41.42 16.92
N SER A 22 22.55 42.40 17.58
CA SER A 22 23.97 42.34 17.97
C SER A 22 24.19 41.62 19.31
N SER A 23 23.15 41.08 19.94
CA SER A 23 23.29 40.31 21.16
C SER A 23 24.17 39.07 20.91
N ARG A 24 24.95 38.68 21.93
CA ARG A 24 25.86 37.52 21.82
C ARG A 24 25.14 36.23 21.41
N VAL A 25 23.90 36.07 21.87
CA VAL A 25 23.07 34.89 21.57
C VAL A 25 22.61 34.92 20.11
N THR A 26 22.07 36.04 19.64
CA THR A 26 21.60 36.16 18.25
C THR A 26 22.74 35.99 17.26
N VAL A 27 23.90 36.58 17.54
CA VAL A 27 25.11 36.42 16.72
C VAL A 27 25.59 34.96 16.73
N LEU A 28 25.59 34.29 17.89
CA LEU A 28 25.97 32.88 17.98
C LEU A 28 25.04 31.99 17.13
N ILE A 29 23.73 32.20 17.20
CA ILE A 29 22.75 31.48 16.37
C ILE A 29 23.04 31.73 14.89
N GLY A 30 23.29 32.98 14.50
CA GLY A 30 23.68 33.34 13.14
C GLY A 30 24.95 32.62 12.68
N MET A 31 25.97 32.54 13.55
CA MET A 31 27.25 31.90 13.25
C MET A 31 27.12 30.38 13.02
N ILE A 32 26.27 29.69 13.78
CA ILE A 32 26.08 28.24 13.62
C ILE A 32 24.97 27.88 12.62
N SER A 33 24.24 28.86 12.09
CA SER A 33 23.01 28.65 11.31
C SER A 33 23.20 27.74 10.09
N TYR A 34 24.32 27.87 9.38
CA TYR A 34 24.65 27.02 8.23
C TYR A 34 24.91 25.57 8.67
N SER A 35 25.73 25.37 9.72
CA SER A 35 25.98 24.04 10.28
C SER A 35 24.69 23.42 10.86
N ALA A 36 23.80 24.21 11.46
CA ALA A 36 22.50 23.75 11.95
C ALA A 36 21.58 23.32 10.80
N TYR A 37 21.59 24.06 9.69
CA TYR A 37 20.89 23.67 8.47
C TYR A 37 21.36 22.30 7.95
N LEU A 38 22.67 21.99 8.03
CA LEU A 38 23.20 20.70 7.61
C LEU A 38 22.84 19.54 8.55
N TRP A 39 22.90 19.76 9.87
CA TRP A 39 22.75 18.68 10.85
C TRP A 39 21.31 18.37 11.23
N HIS A 40 20.38 19.34 11.17
CA HIS A 40 19.02 19.07 11.61
C HIS A 40 18.35 18.00 10.73
N GLN A 41 18.45 18.12 9.40
CA GLN A 41 17.85 17.16 8.46
C GLN A 41 18.23 15.70 8.73
N PRO A 42 19.52 15.30 8.76
CA PRO A 42 19.88 13.91 9.00
C PRO A 42 19.44 13.43 10.38
N VAL A 43 19.61 14.24 11.44
CA VAL A 43 19.22 13.85 12.81
C VAL A 43 17.72 13.56 12.90
N PHE A 44 16.88 14.44 12.38
CA PHE A 44 15.42 14.23 12.39
C PHE A 44 14.98 13.13 11.43
N ALA A 45 15.61 13.00 10.26
CA ALA A 45 15.29 11.97 9.29
C ALA A 45 15.57 10.57 9.84
N PHE A 46 16.74 10.35 10.45
CA PHE A 46 17.08 9.05 11.05
C PHE A 46 16.20 8.69 12.24
N ALA A 47 15.83 9.67 13.08
CA ALA A 47 14.89 9.43 14.17
C ALA A 47 13.51 8.99 13.64
N ARG A 48 12.97 9.71 12.64
CA ARG A 48 11.69 9.35 11.99
C ARG A 48 11.74 8.00 11.29
N GLN A 49 12.88 7.65 10.69
CA GLN A 49 13.05 6.37 10.02
C GLN A 49 13.04 5.20 11.01
N ARG A 50 13.55 5.42 12.24
CA ARG A 50 13.61 4.39 13.27
C ARG A 50 12.32 4.26 14.08
N SER A 51 11.56 5.33 14.25
CA SER A 51 10.30 5.32 15.01
C SER A 51 9.16 4.68 14.22
N LEU A 52 8.31 3.88 14.87
CA LEU A 52 7.09 3.33 14.26
C LEU A 52 6.03 4.41 14.02
N ILE A 53 5.94 5.34 14.96
CA ILE A 53 5.04 6.50 14.94
C ILE A 53 5.86 7.79 14.90
N GLU A 54 5.17 8.91 14.63
CA GLU A 54 5.79 10.25 14.71
C GLU A 54 6.44 10.45 16.10
N PRO A 55 7.75 10.80 16.14
CA PRO A 55 8.45 11.08 17.39
C PRO A 55 7.71 12.13 18.23
N GLY A 56 7.44 11.80 19.49
CA GLY A 56 6.79 12.73 20.42
C GLY A 56 7.61 14.01 20.65
N LEU A 57 6.94 15.06 21.12
CA LEU A 57 7.56 16.36 21.39
C LEU A 57 8.84 16.28 22.26
N PRO A 58 8.93 15.46 23.33
CA PRO A 58 10.15 15.37 24.13
C PRO A 58 11.35 14.90 23.32
N LEU A 59 11.17 13.88 22.46
CA LEU A 59 12.23 13.38 21.60
C LEU A 59 12.61 14.42 20.55
N MET A 60 11.63 15.09 19.93
CA MET A 60 11.88 16.17 18.98
C MET A 60 12.68 17.33 19.58
N LEU A 61 12.39 17.71 20.83
CA LEU A 61 13.17 18.73 21.56
C LEU A 61 14.59 18.25 21.85
N ALA A 62 14.76 16.99 22.29
CA ALA A 62 16.09 16.41 22.51
C ALA A 62 16.93 16.38 21.22
N LEU A 63 16.32 15.99 20.09
CA LEU A 63 16.96 16.00 18.77
C LEU A 63 17.29 17.41 18.29
N THR A 64 16.47 18.42 18.64
CA THR A 64 16.76 19.83 18.36
C THR A 64 18.03 20.27 19.08
N VAL A 65 18.14 19.98 20.38
CA VAL A 65 19.33 20.30 21.18
C VAL A 65 20.55 19.57 20.62
N LEU A 66 20.42 18.29 20.27
CA LEU A 66 21.49 17.51 19.65
C LEU A 66 21.95 18.12 18.32
N SER A 67 21.01 18.53 17.46
CA SER A 67 21.34 19.19 16.19
C SER A 67 22.09 20.50 16.40
N LEU A 68 21.73 21.31 17.40
CA LEU A 68 22.42 22.55 17.71
C LEU A 68 23.82 22.30 18.29
N LEU A 69 23.98 21.26 19.11
CA LEU A 69 25.28 20.82 19.62
C LEU A 69 26.21 20.38 18.48
N LEU A 70 25.72 19.54 17.57
CA LEU A 70 26.47 19.12 16.37
C LEU A 70 26.79 20.31 15.46
N ALA A 71 25.85 21.25 15.31
CA ALA A 71 26.07 22.48 14.56
C ALA A 71 27.19 23.33 15.17
N TRP A 72 27.21 23.48 16.50
CA TRP A 72 28.25 24.22 17.21
C TRP A 72 29.62 23.55 17.09
N LEU A 73 29.69 22.22 17.23
CA LEU A 73 30.93 21.46 17.02
C LEU A 73 31.44 21.60 15.58
N SER A 74 30.56 21.43 14.60
CA SER A 74 30.87 21.60 13.17
C SER A 74 31.37 23.02 12.88
N TRP A 75 30.70 24.04 13.41
CA TRP A 75 31.12 25.41 13.27
C TRP A 75 32.50 25.66 13.89
N ARG A 76 32.73 25.18 15.12
CA ARG A 76 33.96 25.45 15.88
C ARG A 76 35.19 24.73 15.33
N PHE A 77 35.03 23.50 14.86
CA PHE A 77 36.12 22.60 14.48
C PHE A 77 36.28 22.39 12.98
N VAL A 78 35.25 22.65 12.18
CA VAL A 78 35.31 22.54 10.72
C VAL A 78 35.22 23.92 10.12
N GLU A 79 34.08 24.61 10.27
CA GLU A 79 33.81 25.85 9.56
C GLU A 79 34.81 26.96 9.91
N GLN A 80 35.06 27.19 11.21
CA GLN A 80 35.94 28.27 11.66
C GLN A 80 37.40 28.11 11.18
N PRO A 81 38.04 26.92 11.24
CA PRO A 81 39.34 26.70 10.61
C PRO A 81 39.37 26.98 9.11
N PHE A 82 38.36 26.56 8.35
CA PHE A 82 38.31 26.78 6.90
C PHE A 82 38.02 28.24 6.52
N ARG A 83 37.36 29.02 7.39
CA ARG A 83 37.09 30.45 7.17
C ARG A 83 38.29 31.36 7.46
N LYS A 84 39.34 30.86 8.12
CA LYS A 84 40.57 31.63 8.35
C LYS A 84 41.36 31.75 7.04
N ALA A 85 41.54 32.98 6.56
CA ALA A 85 42.34 33.25 5.37
C ALA A 85 43.77 32.71 5.55
N GLY A 86 44.27 31.97 4.55
CA GLY A 86 45.61 31.39 4.55
C GLY A 86 45.77 30.07 5.32
N ALA A 87 44.71 29.52 5.94
CA ALA A 87 44.79 28.25 6.66
C ALA A 87 45.05 27.04 5.74
N PHE A 88 44.58 27.09 4.49
CA PHE A 88 44.75 26.03 3.49
C PHE A 88 45.02 26.62 2.10
N ASN A 89 45.88 25.96 1.32
CA ASN A 89 46.09 26.34 -0.07
C ASN A 89 45.10 25.61 -1.01
N ARG A 90 44.91 26.13 -2.23
CA ARG A 90 43.96 25.56 -3.20
C ARG A 90 44.23 24.09 -3.52
N ARG A 91 45.51 23.70 -3.63
CA ARG A 91 45.88 22.30 -3.92
C ARG A 91 45.46 21.36 -2.81
N GLN A 92 45.66 21.74 -1.55
CA GLN A 92 45.22 20.96 -0.39
C GLN A 92 43.71 20.76 -0.38
N ILE A 93 42.93 21.83 -0.64
CA ILE A 93 41.46 21.76 -0.70
C ILE A 93 41.00 20.81 -1.81
N PHE A 94 41.53 20.95 -3.03
CA PHE A 94 41.13 20.09 -4.14
C PHE A 94 41.58 18.65 -3.95
N ALA A 95 42.77 18.41 -3.40
CA ALA A 95 43.25 17.07 -3.09
C ALA A 95 42.41 16.39 -2.00
N SER A 96 42.08 17.11 -0.92
CA SER A 96 41.23 16.55 0.15
C SER A 96 39.79 16.30 -0.33
N ALA A 97 39.22 17.23 -1.10
CA ALA A 97 37.90 17.06 -1.69
C ALA A 97 37.86 15.89 -2.68
N GLY A 98 38.90 15.76 -3.52
CA GLY A 98 39.07 14.62 -4.42
C GLY A 98 39.17 13.29 -3.65
N GLY A 99 40.02 13.21 -2.64
CA GLY A 99 40.17 12.02 -1.80
C GLY A 99 38.87 11.63 -1.07
N ALA A 100 38.17 12.60 -0.48
CA ALA A 100 36.88 12.37 0.15
C ALA A 100 35.83 11.90 -0.86
N SER A 101 35.80 12.49 -2.07
CA SER A 101 34.87 12.10 -3.12
C SER A 101 35.14 10.69 -3.61
N THR A 102 36.41 10.34 -3.84
CA THR A 102 36.82 8.97 -4.20
C THR A 102 36.44 7.97 -3.12
N LEU A 103 36.61 8.31 -1.83
CA LEU A 103 36.18 7.47 -0.72
C LEU A 103 34.66 7.26 -0.73
N PHE A 104 33.86 8.32 -0.87
CA PHE A 104 32.39 8.18 -0.91
C PHE A 104 31.92 7.41 -2.15
N VAL A 105 32.55 7.59 -3.31
CA VAL A 105 32.27 6.79 -4.51
C VAL A 105 32.64 5.33 -4.29
N ALA A 106 33.79 5.04 -3.68
CA ALA A 106 34.19 3.68 -3.37
C ALA A 106 33.22 3.02 -2.37
N LEU A 107 32.84 3.71 -1.30
CA LEU A 107 31.83 3.22 -0.34
C LEU A 107 30.47 2.99 -0.99
N GLY A 108 30.03 3.93 -1.85
CA GLY A 108 28.79 3.80 -2.61
C GLY A 108 28.83 2.63 -3.59
N LEU A 109 29.97 2.43 -4.27
CA LEU A 109 30.18 1.32 -5.19
C LEU A 109 30.22 -0.03 -4.45
N VAL A 110 30.93 -0.11 -3.33
CA VAL A 110 30.92 -1.32 -2.48
C VAL A 110 29.51 -1.61 -2.00
N GLY A 111 28.77 -0.59 -1.55
CA GLY A 111 27.36 -0.73 -1.19
C GLY A 111 26.50 -1.24 -2.35
N TYR A 112 26.63 -0.65 -3.54
CA TYR A 112 25.90 -1.06 -4.74
C TYR A 112 26.21 -2.51 -5.16
N LEU A 113 27.49 -2.86 -5.23
CA LEU A 113 27.94 -4.22 -5.61
C LEU A 113 27.50 -5.29 -4.60
N ASN A 114 27.26 -4.91 -3.34
CA ASN A 114 26.76 -5.80 -2.30
C ASN A 114 25.23 -5.72 -2.10
N ASN A 115 24.49 -5.14 -3.06
CA ASN A 115 23.03 -4.93 -2.95
C ASN A 115 22.62 -4.25 -1.64
N GLY A 116 23.42 -3.27 -1.21
CA GLY A 116 23.22 -2.52 0.02
C GLY A 116 23.48 -3.33 1.30
N PHE A 117 24.29 -4.38 1.26
CA PHE A 117 24.56 -5.30 2.38
C PHE A 117 23.28 -5.93 2.92
N SER A 118 22.73 -6.94 2.23
CA SER A 118 21.49 -7.63 2.64
C SER A 118 21.51 -8.12 4.09
N GLN A 119 22.68 -8.50 4.61
CA GLN A 119 22.88 -8.92 6.00
C GLN A 119 22.70 -7.81 7.04
N ARG A 120 22.69 -6.52 6.65
CA ARG A 120 22.50 -5.39 7.58
C ARG A 120 21.11 -5.40 8.22
N PHE A 121 20.18 -6.09 7.59
CA PHE A 121 18.88 -6.43 8.13
C PHE A 121 18.96 -7.93 8.39
N ALA A 122 19.29 -8.32 9.62
CA ALA A 122 19.22 -9.72 10.07
C ALA A 122 17.75 -10.14 10.20
N VAL A 123 17.03 -10.06 9.07
CA VAL A 123 15.62 -10.31 8.94
C VAL A 123 15.48 -11.63 8.22
N ASP A 124 14.58 -12.48 8.71
CA ASP A 124 14.27 -13.76 8.10
C ASP A 124 13.94 -13.56 6.60
N PRO A 125 14.58 -14.29 5.67
CA PRO A 125 14.21 -14.28 4.25
C PRO A 125 12.71 -14.51 4.01
N ALA A 126 12.03 -15.26 4.87
CA ALA A 126 10.59 -15.47 4.83
C ALA A 126 9.80 -14.15 4.97
N MET A 127 10.33 -13.14 5.65
CA MET A 127 9.69 -11.81 5.73
C MET A 127 9.62 -11.16 4.34
N HIS A 128 10.68 -11.24 3.55
CA HIS A 128 10.68 -10.65 2.20
C HIS A 128 9.66 -11.35 1.30
N GLN A 129 9.54 -12.68 1.42
CA GLN A 129 8.56 -13.46 0.66
C GLN A 129 7.11 -13.08 1.00
N ALA A 130 6.84 -12.57 2.21
CA ALA A 130 5.52 -12.12 2.62
C ALA A 130 5.02 -10.87 1.86
N PHE A 131 5.89 -10.17 1.14
CA PHE A 131 5.58 -8.94 0.38
C PHE A 131 5.70 -9.11 -1.14
N VAL A 132 5.92 -10.34 -1.63
CA VAL A 132 5.98 -10.67 -3.06
C VAL A 132 4.64 -11.27 -3.52
N ASP A 133 4.33 -11.12 -4.80
CA ASP A 133 3.13 -11.70 -5.42
C ASP A 133 3.14 -13.24 -5.37
N PRO A 134 1.97 -13.89 -5.22
CA PRO A 134 1.90 -15.34 -5.12
C PRO A 134 2.20 -16.01 -6.47
N GLN A 135 3.00 -17.08 -6.47
CA GLN A 135 3.45 -17.78 -7.70
C GLN A 135 2.33 -18.31 -8.60
N ILE A 136 1.14 -18.61 -8.05
CA ILE A 136 -0.03 -19.05 -8.83
C ILE A 136 -0.42 -18.00 -9.90
N ARG A 137 -0.16 -16.72 -9.62
CA ARG A 137 -0.37 -15.62 -10.57
C ARG A 137 0.39 -15.85 -11.88
N GLU A 138 1.66 -16.27 -11.82
CA GLU A 138 2.47 -16.54 -13.01
C GLU A 138 1.89 -17.65 -13.90
N ARG A 139 1.11 -18.58 -13.32
CA ARG A 139 0.38 -19.60 -14.08
C ARG A 139 -0.84 -19.05 -14.79
N CYS A 140 -1.56 -18.12 -14.16
CA CYS A 140 -2.80 -17.55 -14.70
C CYS A 140 -2.60 -16.30 -15.57
N ASP A 141 -1.45 -15.63 -15.45
CA ASP A 141 -1.06 -14.47 -16.26
C ASP A 141 -0.36 -14.90 -17.58
N ARG A 142 -0.35 -16.20 -17.90
CA ARG A 142 0.22 -16.71 -19.17
C ARG A 142 -0.56 -16.14 -20.35
N ASN A 143 0.17 -15.73 -21.39
CA ASN A 143 -0.33 -15.09 -22.62
C ASN A 143 -0.83 -13.65 -22.50
N LEU A 144 -0.43 -12.89 -21.46
CA LEU A 144 -0.51 -11.43 -21.51
C LEU A 144 0.14 -10.93 -22.81
N ASP A 145 -0.67 -10.34 -23.68
CA ASP A 145 -0.16 -9.74 -24.90
C ASP A 145 0.80 -8.58 -24.59
N SER A 146 1.52 -8.08 -25.59
CA SER A 146 2.44 -6.95 -25.41
C SER A 146 1.75 -5.66 -24.92
N GLN A 147 0.41 -5.64 -24.93
CA GLN A 147 -0.40 -4.52 -24.45
C GLN A 147 -0.78 -4.70 -22.97
N GLY A 148 -0.79 -5.93 -22.46
CA GLY A 148 -0.97 -6.23 -21.03
C GLY A 148 -2.42 -6.33 -20.58
N TRP A 149 -3.36 -6.55 -21.50
CA TRP A 149 -4.80 -6.68 -21.17
C TRP A 149 -5.56 -7.73 -21.99
N ASN A 150 -4.91 -8.39 -22.96
CA ASN A 150 -5.46 -9.63 -23.51
C ASN A 150 -4.96 -10.80 -22.68
N VAL A 151 -5.80 -11.29 -21.77
CA VAL A 151 -5.51 -12.41 -20.85
C VAL A 151 -6.35 -13.63 -21.23
N ASP A 152 -5.83 -14.84 -21.06
CA ASP A 152 -6.58 -16.07 -21.29
C ASP A 152 -7.20 -16.63 -20.01
N PHE A 153 -8.19 -17.51 -20.17
CA PHE A 153 -8.72 -18.25 -19.03
C PHE A 153 -7.68 -19.22 -18.49
N CYS A 154 -7.47 -19.15 -17.18
CA CYS A 154 -6.66 -20.07 -16.40
C CYS A 154 -7.54 -21.12 -15.75
N LEU A 155 -7.15 -22.40 -15.83
CA LEU A 155 -7.72 -23.46 -15.01
C LEU A 155 -6.75 -23.79 -13.88
N PHE A 156 -7.26 -23.87 -12.65
CA PHE A 156 -6.48 -24.21 -11.47
C PHE A 156 -7.24 -25.20 -10.56
N GLY A 157 -6.64 -25.58 -9.42
CA GLY A 157 -7.05 -26.77 -8.66
C GLY A 157 -6.44 -28.03 -9.27
N LEU A 158 -7.27 -28.98 -9.68
CA LEU A 158 -6.84 -30.13 -10.49
C LEU A 158 -6.39 -29.72 -11.90
N ALA A 159 -6.92 -28.61 -12.42
CA ALA A 159 -6.63 -28.10 -13.76
C ALA A 159 -6.84 -29.13 -14.89
N ASP A 160 -7.84 -30.02 -14.74
CA ASP A 160 -8.19 -30.99 -15.78
C ASP A 160 -8.92 -30.28 -16.94
N SER A 161 -8.27 -30.18 -18.10
CA SER A 161 -8.82 -29.56 -19.30
C SER A 161 -9.97 -30.33 -19.94
N ASN A 162 -10.21 -31.58 -19.53
CA ASN A 162 -11.31 -32.41 -20.03
C ASN A 162 -12.60 -32.22 -19.20
N VAL A 163 -12.51 -31.55 -18.05
CA VAL A 163 -13.64 -31.32 -17.15
C VAL A 163 -14.14 -29.89 -17.32
N VAL A 164 -15.47 -29.73 -17.39
CA VAL A 164 -16.09 -28.42 -17.33
C VAL A 164 -15.95 -27.88 -15.90
N PRO A 165 -15.33 -26.70 -15.68
CA PRO A 165 -15.19 -26.14 -14.34
C PRO A 165 -16.57 -25.94 -13.71
N GLU A 166 -16.76 -26.44 -12.49
CA GLU A 166 -18.02 -26.24 -11.75
C GLU A 166 -18.18 -24.81 -11.25
N MET A 167 -17.04 -24.13 -11.10
CA MET A 167 -16.93 -22.79 -10.54
C MET A 167 -16.00 -21.90 -11.37
N ALA A 168 -16.33 -20.62 -11.43
CA ALA A 168 -15.44 -19.57 -11.91
C ALA A 168 -15.19 -18.50 -10.83
N LEU A 169 -13.96 -18.01 -10.74
CA LEU A 169 -13.52 -16.96 -9.83
C LEU A 169 -13.08 -15.75 -10.65
N PHE A 170 -13.77 -14.62 -10.51
CA PHE A 170 -13.51 -13.40 -11.28
C PHE A 170 -13.35 -12.18 -10.40
N GLY A 171 -12.57 -11.22 -10.88
CA GLY A 171 -12.28 -10.01 -10.13
C GLY A 171 -11.08 -9.20 -10.55
N ASP A 172 -10.75 -8.25 -9.68
CA ASP A 172 -9.54 -7.45 -9.76
C ASP A 172 -8.37 -8.15 -9.03
N SER A 173 -7.35 -7.39 -8.66
CA SER A 173 -6.17 -7.88 -7.94
C SER A 173 -6.47 -8.46 -6.55
N HIS A 174 -7.65 -8.24 -5.99
CA HIS A 174 -8.10 -8.88 -4.76
C HIS A 174 -8.56 -10.33 -5.00
N SER A 175 -9.11 -10.62 -6.18
CA SER A 175 -9.35 -12.02 -6.58
C SER A 175 -8.02 -12.76 -6.78
N GLU A 176 -7.05 -12.10 -7.42
CA GLU A 176 -5.70 -12.62 -7.66
C GLU A 176 -4.97 -12.94 -6.34
N ALA A 177 -5.14 -12.09 -5.31
CA ALA A 177 -4.57 -12.29 -3.99
C ALA A 177 -5.12 -13.55 -3.27
N LEU A 178 -6.32 -14.01 -3.63
CA LEU A 178 -6.95 -15.20 -3.05
C LEU A 178 -6.69 -16.49 -3.85
N LEU A 179 -6.08 -16.40 -5.04
CA LEU A 179 -5.88 -17.57 -5.92
C LEU A 179 -5.18 -18.73 -5.21
N SER A 180 -4.18 -18.46 -4.38
CA SER A 180 -3.45 -19.52 -3.67
C SER A 180 -4.34 -20.34 -2.73
N THR A 181 -5.28 -19.70 -2.04
CA THR A 181 -6.21 -20.37 -1.13
C THR A 181 -7.30 -21.11 -1.89
N PHE A 182 -7.85 -20.52 -2.96
CA PHE A 182 -8.79 -21.22 -3.83
C PHE A 182 -8.14 -22.44 -4.50
N ASP A 183 -6.88 -22.33 -4.92
CA ASP A 183 -6.14 -23.40 -5.57
C ASP A 183 -5.85 -24.56 -4.62
N ALA A 184 -5.44 -24.27 -3.38
CA ALA A 184 -5.30 -25.30 -2.34
C ALA A 184 -6.63 -26.00 -2.06
N ALA A 185 -7.70 -25.23 -1.79
CA ALA A 185 -9.01 -25.80 -1.47
C ALA A 185 -9.60 -26.62 -2.64
N ALA A 186 -9.43 -26.15 -3.88
CA ALA A 186 -9.88 -26.87 -5.06
C ALA A 186 -9.11 -28.19 -5.26
N ARG A 187 -7.80 -28.22 -4.99
CA ARG A 187 -7.02 -29.48 -5.03
C ARG A 187 -7.46 -30.47 -3.98
N ASP A 188 -7.64 -30.01 -2.75
CA ASP A 188 -8.05 -30.87 -1.63
C ASP A 188 -9.41 -31.53 -1.87
N GLN A 189 -10.30 -30.85 -2.60
CA GLN A 189 -11.62 -31.36 -2.97
C GLN A 189 -11.69 -32.00 -4.36
N GLY A 190 -10.58 -32.09 -5.09
CA GLY A 190 -10.56 -32.66 -6.44
C GLY A 190 -11.40 -31.88 -7.47
N ARG A 191 -11.45 -30.55 -7.37
CA ARG A 191 -12.22 -29.67 -8.28
C ARG A 191 -11.32 -28.89 -9.24
N THR A 192 -11.90 -28.52 -10.38
CA THR A 192 -11.31 -27.58 -11.35
C THR A 192 -12.07 -26.25 -11.28
N VAL A 193 -11.32 -25.15 -11.16
CA VAL A 193 -11.88 -23.78 -11.12
C VAL A 193 -11.31 -22.98 -12.28
N ALA A 194 -12.16 -22.18 -12.93
CA ALA A 194 -11.73 -21.23 -13.95
C ALA A 194 -11.47 -19.84 -13.35
N HIS A 195 -10.46 -19.14 -13.86
CA HIS A 195 -10.20 -17.75 -13.52
C HIS A 195 -9.76 -16.97 -14.75
N ILE A 196 -10.17 -15.71 -14.78
CA ILE A 196 -9.60 -14.64 -15.59
C ILE A 196 -9.78 -13.37 -14.75
N GLY A 197 -8.82 -12.44 -14.82
CA GLY A 197 -8.87 -11.23 -14.03
C GLY A 197 -7.83 -10.24 -14.50
N LEU A 198 -8.09 -8.96 -14.23
CA LEU A 198 -7.13 -7.89 -14.45
C LEU A 198 -7.16 -6.95 -13.26
N GLY A 199 -6.00 -6.72 -12.66
CA GLY A 199 -5.83 -5.75 -11.59
C GLY A 199 -6.46 -4.39 -11.91
N GLY A 200 -7.47 -4.00 -11.15
CA GLY A 200 -8.21 -2.76 -11.35
C GLY A 200 -9.44 -2.85 -12.24
N CYS A 201 -9.85 -4.03 -12.73
CA CYS A 201 -11.14 -4.25 -13.41
C CYS A 201 -12.19 -4.88 -12.48
N LEU A 202 -13.36 -4.23 -12.37
CA LEU A 202 -14.49 -4.69 -11.56
C LEU A 202 -15.27 -5.77 -12.32
N PRO A 203 -15.60 -6.94 -11.72
CA PRO A 203 -16.26 -8.04 -12.42
C PRO A 203 -17.79 -7.85 -12.47
N LEU A 204 -18.24 -6.67 -12.94
CA LEU A 204 -19.65 -6.32 -13.11
C LEU A 204 -19.93 -5.90 -14.56
N LEU A 205 -21.07 -6.34 -15.09
CA LEU A 205 -21.53 -6.04 -16.44
C LEU A 205 -22.00 -4.60 -16.59
N GLY A 206 -21.79 -4.05 -17.78
CA GLY A 206 -22.33 -2.74 -18.18
C GLY A 206 -21.62 -1.53 -17.56
N VAL A 207 -20.40 -1.70 -17.04
CA VAL A 207 -19.58 -0.62 -16.49
C VAL A 207 -18.19 -0.60 -17.10
N ASP A 208 -17.63 0.59 -17.14
CA ASP A 208 -16.22 0.80 -17.44
C ASP A 208 -15.56 1.72 -16.40
N ILE A 209 -14.24 1.79 -16.43
CA ILE A 209 -13.42 2.41 -15.40
C ILE A 209 -12.68 3.61 -15.95
N ALA A 210 -13.10 4.80 -15.55
CA ALA A 210 -12.44 6.03 -15.95
C ALA A 210 -11.15 6.27 -15.15
N LYS A 211 -10.06 6.57 -15.88
CA LYS A 211 -8.72 6.82 -15.30
C LYS A 211 -8.20 5.60 -14.51
N GLY A 212 -8.55 4.39 -14.94
CA GLY A 212 -8.01 3.14 -14.41
C GLY A 212 -6.65 2.77 -14.99
N ASN A 213 -6.30 1.49 -14.91
CA ASN A 213 -5.03 0.94 -15.45
C ASN A 213 -5.07 0.74 -16.96
N TYR A 214 -6.25 0.56 -17.53
CA TYR A 214 -6.45 0.15 -18.92
C TYR A 214 -7.20 1.21 -19.74
N PRO A 215 -7.09 1.18 -21.07
CA PRO A 215 -7.93 1.98 -21.96
C PRO A 215 -9.43 1.75 -21.73
N ALA A 216 -10.24 2.73 -22.12
CA ALA A 216 -11.71 2.63 -22.02
C ALA A 216 -12.23 1.41 -22.82
N GLY A 217 -13.20 0.71 -22.24
CA GLY A 217 -13.87 -0.46 -22.78
C GLY A 217 -13.21 -1.79 -22.41
N VAL A 218 -11.97 -1.79 -21.90
CA VAL A 218 -11.25 -3.04 -21.56
C VAL A 218 -11.93 -3.79 -20.42
N CYS A 219 -12.25 -3.10 -19.32
CA CYS A 219 -12.88 -3.77 -18.18
C CYS A 219 -14.33 -4.18 -18.49
N GLU A 220 -15.07 -3.39 -19.26
CA GLU A 220 -16.41 -3.77 -19.75
C GLU A 220 -16.34 -5.02 -20.63
N ALA A 221 -15.38 -5.08 -21.56
CA ALA A 221 -15.17 -6.23 -22.42
C ALA A 221 -14.76 -7.49 -21.65
N LEU A 222 -13.91 -7.34 -20.62
CA LEU A 222 -13.51 -8.45 -19.75
C LEU A 222 -14.72 -9.03 -19.01
N ALA A 223 -15.54 -8.20 -18.36
CA ALA A 223 -16.74 -8.66 -17.66
C ALA A 223 -17.74 -9.37 -18.60
N ASN A 224 -17.88 -8.89 -19.84
CA ASN A 224 -18.70 -9.57 -20.86
C ASN A 224 -18.12 -10.93 -21.25
N ARG A 225 -16.79 -11.04 -21.38
CA ARG A 225 -16.10 -12.30 -21.69
C ARG A 225 -16.23 -13.32 -20.54
N GLU A 226 -16.13 -12.87 -19.30
CA GLU A 226 -16.39 -13.67 -18.10
C GLU A 226 -17.81 -14.27 -18.11
N PHE A 227 -18.81 -13.43 -18.35
CA PHE A 227 -20.22 -13.87 -18.41
C PHE A 227 -20.47 -14.85 -19.56
N GLU A 228 -19.98 -14.55 -20.77
CA GLU A 228 -20.16 -15.43 -21.93
C GLU A 228 -19.44 -16.78 -21.73
N TYR A 229 -18.29 -16.81 -21.06
CA TYR A 229 -17.62 -18.06 -20.71
C TYR A 229 -18.46 -18.92 -19.76
N VAL A 230 -18.99 -18.33 -18.68
CA VAL A 230 -19.88 -19.02 -17.73
C VAL A 230 -21.12 -19.58 -18.43
N LYS A 231 -21.73 -18.79 -19.31
CA LYS A 231 -22.90 -19.17 -20.10
C LYS A 231 -22.61 -20.32 -21.06
N GLN A 232 -21.55 -20.22 -21.86
CA GLN A 232 -21.18 -21.22 -22.88
C GLN A 232 -20.76 -22.54 -22.25
N ARG A 233 -20.03 -22.49 -21.13
CA ARG A 233 -19.58 -23.67 -20.40
C ARG A 233 -20.61 -24.18 -19.39
N GLN A 234 -21.74 -23.48 -19.21
CA GLN A 234 -22.79 -23.81 -18.24
C GLN A 234 -22.29 -23.97 -16.80
N ILE A 235 -21.35 -23.10 -16.39
CA ILE A 235 -20.75 -23.10 -15.06
C ILE A 235 -21.81 -22.81 -14.01
N LYS A 236 -21.82 -23.59 -12.93
CA LYS A 236 -22.89 -23.56 -11.93
C LYS A 236 -22.70 -22.48 -10.88
N LYS A 237 -21.46 -22.11 -10.58
CA LYS A 237 -21.13 -21.13 -9.53
C LYS A 237 -20.18 -20.07 -10.06
N VAL A 238 -20.47 -18.81 -9.78
CA VAL A 238 -19.54 -17.70 -10.04
C VAL A 238 -19.23 -16.99 -8.74
N VAL A 239 -17.94 -16.80 -8.47
CA VAL A 239 -17.43 -16.10 -7.29
C VAL A 239 -16.83 -14.78 -7.74
N LEU A 240 -17.43 -13.68 -7.30
CA LEU A 240 -17.00 -12.33 -7.61
C LEU A 240 -16.24 -11.75 -6.41
N VAL A 241 -14.99 -11.32 -6.63
CA VAL A 241 -14.12 -10.77 -5.60
C VAL A 241 -13.48 -9.49 -6.13
N ALA A 242 -13.58 -8.39 -5.38
CA ALA A 242 -12.91 -7.16 -5.76
C ALA A 242 -12.58 -6.28 -4.56
N ARG A 243 -11.73 -5.27 -4.78
CA ARG A 243 -11.62 -4.11 -3.90
C ARG A 243 -12.81 -3.19 -4.13
N TRP A 244 -14.02 -3.59 -3.72
CA TRP A 244 -15.27 -2.87 -4.03
C TRP A 244 -15.19 -1.37 -3.75
N THR A 245 -14.53 -0.97 -2.65
CA THR A 245 -14.43 0.45 -2.28
C THR A 245 -13.56 1.25 -3.24
N LEU A 246 -12.60 0.63 -3.95
CA LEU A 246 -11.78 1.32 -4.96
C LEU A 246 -12.62 2.08 -5.97
N TYR A 247 -13.79 1.53 -6.27
CA TYR A 247 -14.70 1.99 -7.31
C TYR A 247 -15.82 2.89 -6.79
N THR A 248 -16.10 2.87 -5.47
CA THR A 248 -17.24 3.57 -4.87
C THR A 248 -16.86 4.66 -3.87
N ASP A 249 -15.76 4.47 -3.13
CA ASP A 249 -15.45 5.24 -1.92
C ASP A 249 -13.96 5.62 -1.80
N GLY A 250 -13.08 4.89 -2.47
CA GLY A 250 -11.63 5.01 -2.41
C GLY A 250 -11.02 4.29 -1.20
N ASP A 251 -10.23 5.06 -0.45
CA ASP A 251 -9.38 4.62 0.65
C ASP A 251 -9.75 5.36 1.95
N TYR A 252 -9.10 5.05 3.05
CA TYR A 252 -9.28 5.76 4.31
C TYR A 252 -8.80 7.22 4.21
N GLY A 253 -9.70 8.16 4.50
CA GLY A 253 -9.38 9.57 4.74
C GLY A 253 -10.22 10.55 3.91
N GLU A 254 -9.85 11.83 4.00
CA GLU A 254 -10.52 12.92 3.28
C GLU A 254 -10.00 13.12 1.85
N ARG A 255 -8.98 12.34 1.43
CA ARG A 255 -8.46 12.40 0.07
C ARG A 255 -9.54 11.97 -0.90
N LYS A 256 -10.03 12.93 -1.69
CA LYS A 256 -11.02 12.68 -2.73
C LYS A 256 -10.48 11.63 -3.70
N MET A 257 -11.32 10.64 -4.00
CA MET A 257 -11.10 9.68 -5.08
C MET A 257 -10.72 10.45 -6.35
N SER A 258 -9.63 10.05 -7.01
CA SER A 258 -9.08 10.75 -8.17
C SER A 258 -8.91 9.87 -9.41
N LYS A 259 -9.08 8.56 -9.24
CA LYS A 259 -8.94 7.50 -10.24
C LYS A 259 -10.00 6.41 -10.00
N TYR A 260 -10.16 5.50 -10.95
CA TYR A 260 -11.06 4.33 -10.86
C TYR A 260 -12.55 4.64 -10.70
N PHE A 261 -13.01 5.78 -11.23
CA PHE A 261 -14.45 6.09 -11.22
C PHE A 261 -15.18 5.11 -12.12
N LEU A 262 -16.26 4.50 -11.63
CA LEU A 262 -17.19 3.78 -12.49
C LEU A 262 -17.97 4.76 -13.33
N THR A 263 -18.04 4.45 -14.62
CA THR A 263 -18.81 5.17 -15.61
C THR A 263 -19.64 4.21 -16.43
N SER A 264 -20.77 4.69 -16.94
CA SER A 264 -21.58 3.98 -17.93
C SER A 264 -21.95 4.94 -19.06
N ARG A 265 -22.54 4.42 -20.15
CA ARG A 265 -22.98 5.27 -21.28
C ARG A 265 -23.96 6.38 -20.84
N SER A 266 -24.78 6.11 -19.83
CA SER A 266 -25.76 7.06 -19.29
C SER A 266 -25.22 7.96 -18.19
N HIS A 267 -24.06 7.62 -17.61
CA HIS A 267 -23.48 8.35 -16.48
C HIS A 267 -21.94 8.47 -16.64
N PRO A 268 -21.45 9.44 -17.43
CA PRO A 268 -20.03 9.60 -17.72
C PRO A 268 -19.26 10.40 -16.65
N GLU A 269 -19.93 10.95 -15.64
CA GLU A 269 -19.31 11.85 -14.67
C GLU A 269 -18.34 11.12 -13.74
N LYS A 270 -17.17 11.74 -13.52
CA LYS A 270 -16.06 11.15 -12.76
C LYS A 270 -16.11 11.63 -11.32
N ASN A 271 -17.13 11.21 -10.59
CA ASN A 271 -17.33 11.56 -9.19
C ASN A 271 -17.89 10.36 -8.39
N ARG A 272 -17.84 10.47 -7.06
CA ARG A 272 -18.24 9.41 -6.13
C ARG A 272 -19.72 9.02 -6.24
N GLU A 273 -20.59 10.01 -6.39
CA GLU A 273 -22.04 9.80 -6.45
C GLU A 273 -22.42 9.00 -7.70
N THR A 274 -21.91 9.42 -8.85
CA THR A 274 -22.06 8.70 -10.12
C THR A 274 -21.50 7.29 -10.02
N SER A 275 -20.29 7.09 -9.48
CA SER A 275 -19.73 5.74 -9.38
C SER A 275 -20.55 4.83 -8.48
N ARG A 276 -21.12 5.33 -7.38
CA ARG A 276 -22.05 4.57 -6.53
C ARG A 276 -23.35 4.22 -7.26
N ALA A 277 -23.92 5.15 -8.03
CA ALA A 277 -25.12 4.89 -8.81
C ALA A 277 -24.88 3.82 -9.90
N VAL A 278 -23.79 3.96 -10.66
CA VAL A 278 -23.37 2.98 -11.67
C VAL A 278 -23.09 1.62 -11.03
N PHE A 279 -22.41 1.59 -9.87
CA PHE A 279 -22.15 0.35 -9.13
C PHE A 279 -23.44 -0.40 -8.79
N ARG A 280 -24.45 0.30 -8.25
CA ARG A 280 -25.74 -0.31 -7.89
C ARG A 280 -26.41 -0.95 -9.09
N GLN A 281 -26.54 -0.20 -10.18
CA GLN A 281 -27.17 -0.67 -11.41
C GLN A 281 -26.41 -1.88 -11.99
N ALA A 282 -25.09 -1.82 -12.01
CA ALA A 282 -24.25 -2.88 -12.53
C ALA A 282 -24.31 -4.16 -11.71
N LEU A 283 -24.34 -4.03 -10.38
CA LEU A 283 -24.49 -5.15 -9.46
C LEU A 283 -25.82 -5.87 -9.72
N GLU A 284 -26.93 -5.14 -9.77
CA GLU A 284 -28.25 -5.70 -10.07
C GLU A 284 -28.29 -6.39 -11.44
N THR A 285 -27.73 -5.74 -12.46
CA THR A 285 -27.64 -6.26 -13.83
C THR A 285 -26.85 -7.58 -13.87
N THR A 286 -25.70 -7.60 -13.20
CA THR A 286 -24.79 -8.76 -13.17
C THR A 286 -25.42 -9.94 -12.45
N ILE A 287 -25.99 -9.71 -11.26
CA ILE A 287 -26.68 -10.74 -10.48
C ILE A 287 -27.83 -11.33 -11.29
N LYS A 288 -28.64 -10.48 -11.93
CA LYS A 288 -29.74 -10.94 -12.77
C LYS A 288 -29.24 -11.78 -13.95
N ALA A 289 -28.23 -11.32 -14.67
CA ALA A 289 -27.70 -12.00 -15.84
C ALA A 289 -27.21 -13.42 -15.52
N TYR A 290 -26.42 -13.60 -14.46
CA TYR A 290 -25.95 -14.93 -14.02
C TYR A 290 -27.11 -15.82 -13.56
N ARG A 291 -28.09 -15.27 -12.83
CA ARG A 291 -29.24 -16.06 -12.37
C ARG A 291 -30.15 -16.51 -13.51
N ASP A 292 -30.35 -15.67 -14.53
CA ASP A 292 -31.18 -15.99 -15.71
C ASP A 292 -30.63 -17.21 -16.47
N ILE A 293 -29.31 -17.45 -16.43
CA ILE A 293 -28.67 -18.63 -17.02
C ILE A 293 -28.52 -19.81 -16.03
N GLY A 294 -29.06 -19.69 -14.82
CA GLY A 294 -29.04 -20.74 -13.80
C GLY A 294 -27.72 -20.87 -13.03
N THR A 295 -26.87 -19.84 -13.05
CA THR A 295 -25.62 -19.79 -12.28
C THR A 295 -25.88 -19.15 -10.91
N GLU A 296 -25.37 -19.78 -9.86
CA GLU A 296 -25.38 -19.23 -8.50
C GLU A 296 -24.27 -18.19 -8.32
N VAL A 297 -24.61 -17.04 -7.73
CA VAL A 297 -23.70 -15.91 -7.57
C VAL A 297 -23.22 -15.83 -6.13
N PHE A 298 -21.91 -15.94 -5.95
CA PHE A 298 -21.22 -15.69 -4.69
C PHE A 298 -20.52 -14.34 -4.79
N ILE A 299 -20.70 -13.49 -3.77
CA ILE A 299 -19.94 -12.24 -3.64
C ILE A 299 -19.10 -12.33 -2.40
N VAL A 300 -17.79 -12.23 -2.57
CA VAL A 300 -16.84 -12.16 -1.46
C VAL A 300 -16.64 -10.69 -1.11
N ALA A 301 -16.99 -10.35 0.11
CA ALA A 301 -16.79 -9.01 0.59
C ALA A 301 -15.29 -8.71 0.78
N GLN A 302 -14.92 -7.45 0.61
CA GLN A 302 -13.52 -7.04 0.65
C GLN A 302 -12.94 -7.18 2.07
N VAL A 303 -11.69 -7.58 2.16
CA VAL A 303 -10.92 -7.57 3.42
C VAL A 303 -10.68 -6.16 3.97
N PRO A 304 -10.35 -6.03 5.27
CA PRO A 304 -9.88 -4.77 5.82
C PRO A 304 -8.67 -4.25 5.06
N GLN A 305 -8.64 -2.93 4.84
CA GLN A 305 -7.44 -2.25 4.34
C GLN A 305 -6.67 -1.73 5.56
N GLN A 306 -5.40 -1.40 5.40
CA GLN A 306 -4.53 -1.05 6.52
C GLN A 306 -4.10 0.41 6.45
N LEU A 307 -3.89 1.02 7.61
CA LEU A 307 -3.55 2.45 7.73
C LEU A 307 -2.06 2.73 7.55
N ILE A 308 -1.25 1.68 7.67
CA ILE A 308 0.20 1.73 7.56
C ILE A 308 0.67 0.71 6.52
N ASN A 309 1.79 1.01 5.86
CA ASN A 309 2.42 0.08 4.95
C ASN A 309 2.95 -1.13 5.75
N PRO A 310 2.49 -2.37 5.47
CA PRO A 310 2.87 -3.53 6.25
C PRO A 310 4.38 -3.84 6.13
N GLU A 311 4.97 -3.74 4.94
CA GLU A 311 6.40 -3.98 4.73
C GLU A 311 7.25 -3.07 5.64
N SER A 312 6.96 -1.77 5.65
CA SER A 312 7.67 -0.81 6.50
C SER A 312 7.49 -1.10 7.99
N LEU A 313 6.27 -1.50 8.41
CA LEU A 313 5.99 -1.87 9.80
C LEU A 313 6.81 -3.09 10.23
N TYR A 314 6.67 -4.21 9.54
CA TYR A 314 7.30 -5.47 9.93
C TYR A 314 8.83 -5.39 9.85
N TYR A 315 9.34 -4.65 8.88
CA TYR A 315 10.76 -4.38 8.79
C TYR A 315 11.29 -3.57 9.99
N ARG A 316 10.56 -2.55 10.43
CA ARG A 316 10.93 -1.78 11.63
C ARG A 316 10.83 -2.65 12.89
N LEU A 317 9.79 -3.48 13.02
CA LEU A 317 9.63 -4.42 14.14
C LEU A 317 10.76 -5.46 14.19
N ALA A 318 11.26 -5.91 13.04
CA ALA A 318 12.39 -6.83 12.96
C ALA A 318 13.72 -6.16 13.31
N CYS A 319 13.90 -4.89 12.91
CA CYS A 319 15.09 -4.11 13.27
C CYS A 319 15.06 -3.64 14.74
N ASP A 320 13.90 -3.63 15.38
CA ASP A 320 13.76 -3.28 16.79
C ASP A 320 14.12 -4.46 17.70
N ALA A 321 15.35 -4.41 18.23
CA ALA A 321 15.84 -5.39 19.18
C ALA A 321 15.43 -5.11 20.64
N TRP A 322 14.79 -3.98 20.92
CA TRP A 322 14.49 -3.55 22.30
C TRP A 322 13.08 -3.94 22.76
N ASP A 323 12.14 -4.02 21.83
CA ASP A 323 10.77 -4.44 22.13
C ASP A 323 10.68 -5.96 22.29
N SER A 324 9.99 -6.40 23.35
CA SER A 324 9.55 -7.79 23.51
C SER A 324 8.48 -8.17 22.49
N ASP A 325 8.28 -9.47 22.23
CA ASP A 325 7.22 -9.94 21.32
C ASP A 325 5.83 -9.44 21.72
N ALA A 326 5.55 -9.33 23.02
CA ALA A 326 4.29 -8.76 23.51
C ALA A 326 4.12 -7.29 23.13
N GLN A 327 5.18 -6.48 23.23
CA GLN A 327 5.16 -5.08 22.81
C GLN A 327 5.02 -4.96 21.29
N LYS A 328 5.69 -5.82 20.51
CA LYS A 328 5.54 -5.85 19.05
C LYS A 328 4.10 -6.18 18.63
N LEU A 329 3.49 -7.18 19.26
CA LEU A 329 2.08 -7.53 19.00
C LEU A 329 1.12 -6.40 19.41
N GLN A 330 1.42 -5.68 20.49
CA GLN A 330 0.67 -4.48 20.86
C GLN A 330 0.77 -3.41 19.77
N TRP A 331 1.96 -3.11 19.26
CA TRP A 331 2.13 -2.18 18.13
C TRP A 331 1.38 -2.63 16.88
N VAL A 332 1.43 -3.91 16.55
CA VAL A 332 0.69 -4.48 15.42
C VAL A 332 -0.82 -4.23 15.57
N SER A 333 -1.37 -4.47 16.77
CA SER A 333 -2.78 -4.22 17.06
C SER A 333 -3.14 -2.73 17.02
N GLU A 334 -2.33 -1.86 17.65
CA GLU A 334 -2.58 -0.41 17.72
C GLU A 334 -2.48 0.29 16.36
N LEU A 335 -1.60 -0.19 15.47
CA LEU A 335 -1.40 0.36 14.13
C LEU A 335 -2.31 -0.26 13.07
N SER A 336 -3.06 -1.31 13.44
CA SER A 336 -4.09 -1.91 12.60
C SER A 336 -5.29 -0.97 12.43
N VAL A 337 -6.13 -1.23 11.43
CA VAL A 337 -7.32 -0.39 11.23
C VAL A 337 -8.40 -0.68 12.28
N PRO A 338 -9.02 0.34 12.90
CA PRO A 338 -10.17 0.13 13.77
C PRO A 338 -11.36 -0.44 13.01
N VAL A 339 -12.09 -1.38 13.64
CA VAL A 339 -13.29 -2.02 13.08
C VAL A 339 -14.32 -1.01 12.61
N GLU A 340 -14.55 0.06 13.37
CA GLU A 340 -15.50 1.12 13.01
C GLU A 340 -15.12 1.84 11.71
N LYS A 341 -13.82 2.07 11.52
CA LYS A 341 -13.29 2.76 10.33
C LYS A 341 -13.39 1.86 9.10
N HIS A 342 -13.08 0.58 9.26
CA HIS A 342 -13.31 -0.45 8.23
C HIS A 342 -14.79 -0.56 7.84
N ALA A 343 -15.68 -0.69 8.83
CA ALA A 343 -17.12 -0.81 8.62
C ALA A 343 -17.71 0.44 7.94
N LEU A 344 -17.25 1.64 8.32
CA LEU A 344 -17.68 2.89 7.69
C LEU A 344 -17.30 2.94 6.21
N LEU A 345 -16.08 2.54 5.85
CA LEU A 345 -15.60 2.59 4.47
C LEU A 345 -16.39 1.62 3.57
N GLN A 346 -16.72 0.43 4.06
CA GLN A 346 -17.45 -0.58 3.28
C GLN A 346 -18.97 -0.47 3.37
N ARG A 347 -19.52 0.47 4.16
CA ARG A 347 -20.96 0.54 4.45
C ARG A 347 -21.82 0.49 3.19
N PHE A 348 -21.48 1.30 2.19
CA PHE A 348 -22.25 1.39 0.95
C PHE A 348 -22.36 0.04 0.21
N THR A 349 -21.23 -0.64 0.00
CA THR A 349 -21.22 -1.91 -0.75
C THR A 349 -21.82 -3.04 0.09
N ARG A 350 -21.55 -3.07 1.40
CA ARG A 350 -22.10 -4.07 2.32
C ARG A 350 -23.62 -4.02 2.43
N GLU A 351 -24.21 -2.83 2.49
CA GLU A 351 -25.67 -2.69 2.52
C GLU A 351 -26.32 -3.29 1.26
N LEU A 352 -25.74 -3.05 0.08
CA LEU A 352 -26.23 -3.63 -1.17
C LEU A 352 -26.11 -5.16 -1.20
N PHE A 353 -24.96 -5.70 -0.78
CA PHE A 353 -24.75 -7.14 -0.73
C PHE A 353 -25.65 -7.84 0.28
N LEU A 354 -25.84 -7.25 1.46
CA LEU A 354 -26.75 -7.77 2.48
C LEU A 354 -28.18 -7.80 1.97
N HIS A 355 -28.64 -6.75 1.30
CA HIS A 355 -29.98 -6.72 0.72
C HIS A 355 -30.16 -7.80 -0.35
N ALA A 356 -29.22 -7.93 -1.29
CA ALA A 356 -29.26 -8.97 -2.32
C ALA A 356 -29.20 -10.39 -1.73
N SER A 357 -28.44 -10.59 -0.66
CA SER A 357 -28.35 -11.87 0.05
C SER A 357 -29.64 -12.22 0.78
N GLN A 358 -30.26 -11.26 1.48
CA GLN A 358 -31.57 -11.43 2.13
C GLN A 358 -32.68 -11.75 1.11
N ALA A 359 -32.61 -11.15 -0.07
CA ALA A 359 -33.47 -11.46 -1.21
C ALA A 359 -33.14 -12.81 -1.90
N LYS A 360 -32.18 -13.58 -1.37
CA LYS A 360 -31.70 -14.87 -1.90
C LYS A 360 -31.23 -14.79 -3.36
N GLN A 361 -30.71 -13.63 -3.76
CA GLN A 361 -30.17 -13.44 -5.10
C GLN A 361 -28.69 -13.80 -5.18
N ILE A 362 -27.97 -13.70 -4.05
CA ILE A 362 -26.56 -14.03 -3.94
C ILE A 362 -26.28 -14.80 -2.64
N ARG A 363 -25.13 -15.46 -2.57
CA ARG A 363 -24.47 -15.84 -1.33
C ARG A 363 -23.38 -14.83 -1.00
N LEU A 364 -23.54 -14.13 0.13
CA LEU A 364 -22.53 -13.19 0.61
C LEU A 364 -21.54 -13.92 1.52
N ILE A 365 -20.25 -13.77 1.23
CA ILE A 365 -19.16 -14.29 2.07
C ILE A 365 -18.46 -13.10 2.73
N THR A 366 -18.49 -13.06 4.06
CA THR A 366 -17.79 -12.04 4.85
C THR A 366 -16.45 -12.59 5.34
N LEU A 367 -15.43 -11.73 5.33
CA LEU A 367 -14.07 -12.10 5.71
C LEU A 367 -13.65 -11.49 7.06
N ASP A 368 -14.53 -10.67 7.65
CA ASP A 368 -14.22 -9.79 8.77
C ASP A 368 -13.78 -10.58 10.02
N GLU A 369 -14.41 -11.73 10.29
CA GLU A 369 -14.10 -12.57 11.46
C GLU A 369 -12.66 -13.10 11.47
N ALA A 370 -12.04 -13.27 10.29
CA ALA A 370 -10.66 -13.76 10.19
C ALA A 370 -9.64 -12.68 10.61
N PHE A 371 -9.97 -11.40 10.42
CA PHE A 371 -9.03 -10.29 10.60
C PHE A 371 -9.38 -9.38 11.78
N CYS A 372 -10.66 -9.25 12.13
CA CYS A 372 -11.15 -8.28 13.09
C CYS A 372 -11.37 -8.90 14.48
N LYS A 373 -10.55 -8.49 15.46
CA LYS A 373 -10.57 -8.92 16.86
C LYS A 373 -10.38 -7.70 17.77
N ASP A 374 -11.04 -7.68 18.93
CA ASP A 374 -10.85 -6.65 19.96
C ASP A 374 -10.92 -5.20 19.44
N LYS A 375 -11.90 -4.94 18.55
CA LYS A 375 -12.13 -3.64 17.86
C LYS A 375 -11.07 -3.21 16.85
N GLN A 376 -10.09 -4.06 16.54
CA GLN A 376 -9.07 -3.83 15.51
C GLN A 376 -9.15 -4.90 14.41
N CYS A 377 -8.92 -4.51 13.16
CA CYS A 377 -8.76 -5.44 12.04
C CYS A 377 -7.27 -5.59 11.70
N LEU A 378 -6.70 -6.67 12.22
CA LEU A 378 -5.27 -6.90 12.35
C LEU A 378 -4.55 -6.93 11.01
N ILE A 379 -3.46 -6.16 10.90
CA ILE A 379 -2.49 -6.18 9.78
C ILE A 379 -1.63 -7.46 9.76
N GLY A 380 -1.61 -8.20 10.87
CA GLY A 380 -0.90 -9.46 11.01
C GLY A 380 -0.76 -9.90 12.46
N ASP A 381 0.15 -10.83 12.69
CA ASP A 381 0.63 -11.24 14.01
C ASP A 381 2.10 -10.83 14.18
N MET A 382 3.00 -11.76 14.50
CA MET A 382 4.45 -11.54 14.36
C MET A 382 4.90 -11.45 12.89
N ASN A 383 4.03 -11.81 11.94
CA ASN A 383 4.22 -11.71 10.51
C ASN A 383 2.99 -11.06 9.86
N SER A 384 3.21 -10.36 8.74
CA SER A 384 2.12 -9.69 8.04
C SER A 384 1.12 -10.66 7.42
N TYR A 385 -0.16 -10.27 7.42
CA TYR A 385 -1.19 -10.89 6.58
C TYR A 385 -1.33 -10.21 5.21
N TYR A 386 -0.67 -9.07 5.02
CA TYR A 386 -0.82 -8.23 3.85
C TYR A 386 0.52 -8.01 3.15
N LYS A 387 0.52 -8.02 1.82
CA LYS A 387 1.70 -7.59 1.05
C LYS A 387 1.80 -6.08 0.92
N ASP A 388 0.66 -5.39 0.94
CA ASP A 388 0.57 -3.92 0.87
C ASP A 388 -0.63 -3.41 1.70
N PHE A 389 -1.08 -2.18 1.47
CA PHE A 389 -2.18 -1.60 2.25
C PHE A 389 -3.52 -2.36 2.16
N ASN A 390 -3.73 -3.25 1.19
CA ASN A 390 -5.06 -3.83 0.94
C ASN A 390 -5.04 -5.25 0.38
N HIS A 391 -3.95 -5.70 -0.23
CA HIS A 391 -3.84 -7.07 -0.73
C HIS A 391 -3.29 -7.99 0.34
N LEU A 392 -3.96 -9.13 0.52
CA LEU A 392 -3.43 -10.21 1.33
C LEU A 392 -2.19 -10.83 0.69
N ASN A 393 -1.29 -11.32 1.54
CA ASN A 393 -0.27 -12.28 1.14
C ASN A 393 -0.77 -13.72 1.33
N VAL A 394 0.07 -14.71 1.02
CA VAL A 394 -0.30 -16.14 1.15
C VAL A 394 -0.75 -16.50 2.57
N LYS A 395 -0.11 -15.95 3.60
CA LYS A 395 -0.48 -16.21 5.00
C LYS A 395 -1.86 -15.64 5.33
N GLY A 396 -2.12 -14.38 4.98
CA GLY A 396 -3.41 -13.74 5.21
C GLY A 396 -4.53 -14.41 4.43
N ALA A 397 -4.29 -14.76 3.16
CA ALA A 397 -5.25 -15.49 2.35
C ALA A 397 -5.53 -16.89 2.92
N GLY A 398 -4.54 -17.54 3.54
CA GLY A 398 -4.68 -18.84 4.19
C GLY A 398 -5.63 -18.83 5.40
N LEU A 399 -5.80 -17.70 6.08
CA LEU A 399 -6.81 -17.56 7.16
C LEU A 399 -8.24 -17.79 6.66
N LEU A 400 -8.46 -17.65 5.35
CA LEU A 400 -9.76 -17.78 4.70
C LEU A 400 -10.03 -19.18 4.15
N ALA A 401 -9.13 -20.14 4.37
CA ALA A 401 -9.24 -21.50 3.82
C ALA A 401 -10.56 -22.17 4.19
N GLY A 402 -11.03 -22.00 5.44
CA GLY A 402 -12.31 -22.56 5.88
C GLY A 402 -13.51 -21.97 5.14
N GLN A 403 -13.59 -20.64 5.00
CA GLN A 403 -14.68 -19.99 4.26
C GLN A 403 -14.63 -20.35 2.76
N ILE A 404 -13.44 -20.39 2.16
CA ILE A 404 -13.25 -20.70 0.74
C ILE A 404 -13.58 -22.18 0.44
N SER A 405 -13.16 -23.12 1.29
CA SER A 405 -13.54 -24.52 1.18
C SER A 405 -15.06 -24.70 1.18
N HIS A 406 -15.76 -23.97 2.06
CA HIS A 406 -17.21 -24.03 2.13
C HIS A 406 -17.91 -23.44 0.88
N ILE A 407 -17.32 -22.45 0.21
CA ILE A 407 -17.83 -21.95 -1.09
C ILE A 407 -17.79 -23.06 -2.15
N LEU A 408 -16.73 -23.88 -2.14
CA LEU A 408 -16.61 -24.99 -3.09
C LEU A 408 -17.61 -26.12 -2.77
N ASP A 409 -17.86 -26.39 -1.49
CA ASP A 409 -18.75 -27.49 -1.03
C ASP A 409 -20.24 -27.25 -1.30
N GLN A 410 -20.74 -26.03 -1.10
CA GLN A 410 -22.13 -25.64 -1.42
C GLN A 410 -22.32 -25.59 -2.91
#